data_AF-A0A453QIR4-F1
#
_entry.id   AF-A0A453QIR4-F1
#
_cell.length_a   1.000
_cell.length_b   1.000
_cell.length_c   1.000
_cell.angle_alpha   90.00
_cell.angle_beta   90.00
_cell.angle_gamma   90.00
#
_symmetry.space_group_name_H-M   'P 1'
#
loop_
_entity.id
_entity.type
_entity.pdbx_description
1 polymer ?
#
loop_
_entity_poly.entity_id
_entity_poly.type
_entity_poly.pdbx_seq_one_letter_code
_entity_poly.pdbx_strand_id
1 'polypeptide(L)'
;DFSFLRARGLRGLLGFLRATAAAPDDSRLLLFRHSQSIPDLQVIPVLFQNSLHQPKDPAVTLDHIFGVEPAKITSPSTDSEIALALRVLEGCCLLYSRCTALAHKYKAVQVLLNILASRGPTEQGVCLDALISLMLDSPSNQIDFEEYSGLEKVAELLKDVQVEEHIRLKCGEFLLLLIGHVYVKENTPIHEQMRNLLGEQCASLIWAASRFGSTLDADQRQMALQIQARRVVESLEPY
;
A
#
# COMPACT_ATOMS: atom_id res chain seq x y z
N ASP A 1 -10.43 21.32 -14.27
CA ASP A 1 -10.10 20.22 -13.34
C ASP A 1 -9.43 19.10 -14.14
N PHE A 2 -8.14 18.86 -13.93
CA PHE A 2 -7.38 17.84 -14.69
C PHE A 2 -7.30 16.49 -13.97
N SER A 3 -7.94 16.36 -12.79
CA SER A 3 -8.03 15.09 -12.06
C SER A 3 -8.56 13.96 -12.96
N PHE A 4 -9.53 14.26 -13.83
CA PHE A 4 -10.07 13.28 -14.79
C PHE A 4 -9.00 12.69 -15.72
N LEU A 5 -8.09 13.51 -16.27
CA LEU A 5 -7.04 13.04 -17.18
C LEU A 5 -6.00 12.20 -16.42
N ARG A 6 -5.64 12.60 -15.19
CA ARG A 6 -4.77 11.79 -14.32
C ARG A 6 -5.41 10.45 -13.99
N ALA A 7 -6.68 10.44 -13.57
CA ALA A 7 -7.42 9.22 -13.31
C ALA A 7 -7.53 8.32 -14.55
N ARG A 8 -7.76 8.89 -15.74
CA ARG A 8 -7.75 8.13 -17.01
C ARG A 8 -6.37 7.50 -17.27
N GLY A 9 -5.29 8.26 -17.11
CA GLY A 9 -3.93 7.76 -17.25
C GLY A 9 -3.60 6.63 -16.28
N LEU A 10 -3.93 6.80 -15.00
CA LEU A 10 -3.73 5.80 -13.96
C LEU A 10 -4.53 4.51 -14.24
N ARG A 11 -5.77 4.60 -14.73
CA ARG A 11 -6.53 3.42 -15.18
C ARG A 11 -5.85 2.70 -16.33
N GLY A 12 -5.29 3.44 -17.29
CA GLY A 12 -4.51 2.87 -18.39
C GLY A 12 -3.26 2.13 -17.90
N LEU A 13 -2.50 2.74 -16.98
CA LEU A 13 -1.34 2.11 -16.35
C LEU A 13 -1.74 0.86 -15.57
N LEU A 14 -2.79 0.93 -14.75
CA LEU A 14 -3.29 -0.21 -13.99
C LEU A 14 -3.73 -1.36 -14.92
N GLY A 15 -4.41 -1.05 -16.02
CA GLY A 15 -4.76 -2.03 -17.04
C GLY A 15 -3.54 -2.69 -17.67
N PHE A 16 -2.50 -1.90 -17.98
CA PHE A 16 -1.23 -2.42 -18.49
C PHE A 16 -0.53 -3.34 -17.48
N LEU A 17 -0.47 -2.96 -16.20
CA LEU A 17 0.15 -3.76 -15.15
C LEU A 17 -0.58 -5.09 -14.95
N ARG A 18 -1.92 -5.08 -14.92
CA ARG A 18 -2.74 -6.30 -14.85
C ARG A 18 -2.50 -7.24 -16.02
N ALA A 19 -2.49 -6.70 -17.24
CA ALA A 19 -2.21 -7.47 -18.44
C ALA A 19 -0.76 -7.99 -18.49
N THR A 20 0.17 -7.33 -17.81
CA THR A 20 1.55 -7.78 -17.66
C THR A 20 1.65 -8.91 -16.63
N ALA A 21 0.94 -8.82 -15.51
CA ALA A 21 0.90 -9.86 -14.48
C ALA A 21 0.19 -11.14 -14.97
N ALA A 22 -0.79 -11.02 -15.86
CA ALA A 22 -1.54 -12.15 -16.42
C ALA A 22 -0.91 -12.74 -17.70
N ALA A 23 0.20 -12.19 -18.19
CA ALA A 23 0.81 -12.64 -19.43
C ALA A 23 1.44 -14.04 -19.23
N PRO A 24 1.32 -14.95 -20.22
CA PRO A 24 1.94 -16.28 -20.14
C PRO A 24 3.45 -16.25 -20.36
N ASP A 25 3.97 -15.13 -20.87
CA ASP A 25 5.39 -14.91 -21.14
C ASP A 25 5.89 -13.62 -20.46
N ASP A 26 7.22 -13.55 -20.31
CA ASP A 26 7.87 -12.43 -19.64
C ASP A 26 8.10 -11.21 -20.56
N SER A 27 7.67 -11.22 -21.81
CA SER A 27 8.00 -10.13 -22.77
C SER A 27 7.49 -8.77 -22.30
N ARG A 28 6.26 -8.73 -21.78
CA ARG A 28 5.63 -7.52 -21.23
C ARG A 28 6.31 -7.08 -19.94
N LEU A 29 6.71 -8.04 -19.11
CA LEU A 29 7.43 -7.77 -17.87
C LEU A 29 8.81 -7.18 -18.16
N LEU A 30 9.54 -7.72 -19.13
CA LEU A 30 10.83 -7.20 -19.59
C LEU A 30 10.68 -5.80 -20.20
N LEU A 31 9.64 -5.56 -21.00
CA LEU A 31 9.34 -4.23 -21.54
C LEU A 31 9.06 -3.22 -20.42
N PHE A 32 8.25 -3.60 -19.43
CA PHE A 32 7.99 -2.76 -18.25
C PHE A 32 9.28 -2.46 -17.48
N ARG A 33 10.10 -3.47 -17.19
CA ARG A 33 11.38 -3.29 -16.49
C ARG A 33 12.33 -2.38 -17.27
N HIS A 34 12.38 -2.53 -18.59
CA HIS A 34 13.16 -1.65 -19.45
C HIS A 34 12.65 -0.21 -19.40
N SER A 35 11.34 0.03 -19.48
CA SER A 35 10.80 1.38 -19.36
C SER A 35 11.13 2.02 -18.01
N GLN A 36 11.12 1.26 -16.92
CA GLN A 36 11.51 1.76 -15.59
C GLN A 36 13.02 2.06 -15.44
N SER A 37 13.84 1.63 -16.40
CA SER A 37 15.26 2.02 -16.47
C SER A 37 15.48 3.39 -17.12
N ILE A 38 14.49 3.91 -17.85
CA ILE A 38 14.52 5.19 -18.55
C ILE A 38 13.87 6.25 -17.65
N PRO A 39 14.61 7.28 -17.16
CA PRO A 39 14.10 8.24 -16.18
C PRO A 39 12.74 8.85 -16.53
N ASP A 40 12.55 9.25 -17.79
CA ASP A 40 11.31 9.92 -18.25
C ASP A 40 10.09 9.00 -18.30
N LEU A 41 10.30 7.67 -18.23
CA LEU A 41 9.24 6.66 -18.26
C LEU A 41 9.00 6.00 -16.89
N GLN A 42 9.71 6.45 -15.85
CA GLN A 42 9.54 5.92 -14.51
C GLN A 42 8.19 6.32 -13.94
N VAL A 43 7.43 5.32 -13.50
CA VAL A 43 6.08 5.53 -12.95
C VAL A 43 6.15 6.11 -11.55
N ILE A 44 7.05 5.60 -10.71
CA ILE A 44 7.13 5.95 -9.28
C ILE A 44 7.27 7.46 -9.04
N PRO A 45 8.24 8.19 -9.65
CA PRO A 45 8.36 9.64 -9.48
C PRO A 45 7.07 10.38 -9.82
N VAL A 46 6.41 9.98 -10.91
CA VAL A 46 5.19 10.63 -11.40
C VAL A 46 4.05 10.46 -10.41
N LEU A 47 3.89 9.28 -9.79
CA LEU A 47 2.86 9.05 -8.77
C LEU A 47 3.04 9.98 -7.58
N PHE A 48 4.26 10.07 -7.03
CA PHE A 48 4.54 10.90 -5.84
C PHE A 48 4.57 12.41 -6.12
N GLN A 49 4.77 12.82 -7.37
CA GLN A 49 4.72 14.23 -7.75
C GLN A 49 3.28 14.71 -8.00
N ASN A 50 2.40 13.86 -8.54
CA ASN A 50 1.10 14.30 -9.05
C ASN A 50 -0.11 13.78 -8.26
N SER A 51 -0.02 12.61 -7.63
CA SER A 51 -1.19 11.93 -7.04
C SER A 51 -1.01 11.56 -5.56
N LEU A 52 0.21 11.22 -5.15
CA LEU A 52 0.56 10.83 -3.78
C LEU A 52 1.42 11.88 -3.07
N HIS A 53 1.44 13.12 -3.58
CA HIS A 53 2.19 14.18 -2.94
C HIS A 53 1.53 14.51 -1.60
N GLN A 54 2.34 14.63 -0.54
CA GLN A 54 1.86 15.27 0.67
C GLN A 54 1.70 16.76 0.36
N PRO A 55 0.58 17.41 0.73
CA PRO A 55 0.50 18.86 0.63
C PRO A 55 1.63 19.42 1.49
N LYS A 56 2.66 19.95 0.83
CA LYS A 56 3.56 20.89 1.51
C LYS A 56 2.68 22.07 1.89
N ASP A 57 2.88 22.63 3.08
CA ASP A 57 2.35 23.97 3.39
C ASP A 57 2.49 24.84 2.15
N PRO A 58 1.48 25.64 1.79
CA PRO A 58 1.55 26.47 0.61
C PRO A 58 2.75 27.39 0.79
N ALA A 59 3.88 27.03 0.19
CA ALA A 59 5.00 27.92 0.03
C ALA A 59 4.45 28.99 -0.91
N VAL A 60 4.01 30.09 -0.32
CA VAL A 60 3.69 31.33 -1.02
C VAL A 60 4.95 31.70 -1.78
N THR A 61 5.04 31.21 -3.01
CA THR A 61 6.12 31.51 -3.93
C THR A 61 5.70 32.79 -4.62
N LEU A 62 6.19 33.91 -4.10
CA LEU A 62 6.03 35.26 -4.65
C LEU A 62 6.88 35.47 -5.92
N ASP A 63 6.95 34.47 -6.81
CA ASP A 63 7.76 34.54 -8.04
C ASP A 63 6.94 34.87 -9.29
N HIS A 64 5.70 35.34 -9.13
CA HIS A 64 4.87 35.79 -10.24
C HIS A 64 4.91 37.32 -10.38
N ILE A 65 6.02 37.86 -10.88
CA ILE A 65 6.02 39.23 -11.44
C ILE A 65 6.47 39.29 -12.90
N PHE A 66 7.34 38.41 -13.43
CA PHE A 66 7.66 38.43 -14.87
C PHE A 66 8.03 37.05 -15.43
N GLY A 67 7.27 36.55 -16.41
CA GLY A 67 7.58 35.34 -17.19
C GLY A 67 6.66 34.17 -16.85
N VAL A 68 5.62 33.95 -17.67
CA VAL A 68 4.61 32.91 -17.44
C VAL A 68 5.20 31.54 -17.77
N GLU A 69 5.81 30.87 -16.78
CA GLU A 69 5.92 29.41 -16.81
C GLU A 69 4.51 28.81 -16.80
N PRO A 70 4.24 27.75 -17.58
CA PRO A 70 2.92 27.12 -17.59
C PRO A 70 2.55 26.70 -16.17
N ALA A 71 1.44 27.24 -15.66
CA ALA A 71 0.97 26.99 -14.31
C ALA A 71 0.92 25.47 -14.07
N LYS A 72 1.78 24.97 -13.16
CA LYS A 72 1.70 23.60 -12.68
C LYS A 72 0.28 23.39 -12.16
N ILE A 73 -0.38 22.36 -12.68
CA ILE A 73 -1.76 22.10 -12.34
C ILE A 73 -1.82 21.59 -10.89
N THR A 74 -2.08 22.48 -9.96
CA THR A 74 -2.05 22.24 -8.51
C THR A 74 -3.39 21.76 -7.94
N SER A 75 -4.27 21.17 -8.76
CA SER A 75 -5.53 20.65 -8.24
C SER A 75 -5.26 19.47 -7.29
N PRO A 76 -5.77 19.51 -6.04
CA PRO A 76 -5.54 18.44 -5.07
C PRO A 76 -6.05 17.11 -5.65
N SER A 77 -5.36 16.03 -5.31
CA SER A 77 -5.74 14.69 -5.76
C SER A 77 -7.07 14.29 -5.12
N THR A 78 -8.00 13.82 -5.96
CA THR A 78 -9.26 13.27 -5.48
C THR A 78 -9.04 11.90 -4.87
N ASP A 79 -9.96 11.46 -4.01
CA ASP A 79 -9.93 10.13 -3.37
C ASP A 79 -9.81 9.00 -4.42
N SER A 80 -10.59 9.09 -5.49
CA SER A 80 -10.50 8.16 -6.64
C SER A 80 -9.14 8.16 -7.35
N GLU A 81 -8.46 9.32 -7.41
CA GLU A 81 -7.13 9.43 -8.01
C GLU A 81 -6.08 8.78 -7.11
N ILE A 82 -6.17 9.01 -5.80
CA ILE A 82 -5.31 8.40 -4.78
C ILE A 82 -5.46 6.88 -4.81
N ALA A 83 -6.69 6.36 -4.78
CA ALA A 83 -6.94 4.92 -4.83
C ALA A 83 -6.35 4.28 -6.10
N LEU A 84 -6.50 4.93 -7.27
CA LEU A 84 -5.88 4.45 -8.51
C LEU A 84 -4.34 4.51 -8.46
N ALA A 85 -3.77 5.59 -7.93
CA ALA A 85 -2.33 5.74 -7.79
C ALA A 85 -1.72 4.69 -6.86
N LEU A 86 -2.39 4.37 -5.75
CA LEU A 86 -1.96 3.31 -4.83
C LEU A 86 -2.02 1.92 -5.50
N ARG A 87 -3.05 1.62 -6.30
CA ARG A 87 -3.11 0.37 -7.09
C ARG A 87 -2.00 0.29 -8.15
N VAL A 88 -1.65 1.41 -8.77
CA VAL A 88 -0.53 1.45 -9.73
C VAL A 88 0.79 1.25 -9.00
N LEU A 89 0.98 1.90 -7.85
CA LEU A 89 2.16 1.72 -6.99
C LEU A 89 2.31 0.25 -6.57
N GLU A 90 1.24 -0.37 -6.10
CA GLU A 90 1.14 -1.79 -5.74
C GLU A 90 1.66 -2.68 -6.87
N GLY A 91 1.06 -2.56 -8.07
CA GLY A 91 1.45 -3.37 -9.23
C GLY A 91 2.89 -3.12 -9.69
N CYS A 92 3.38 -1.88 -9.63
CA CYS A 92 4.76 -1.56 -9.97
C CYS A 92 5.76 -2.26 -9.03
N CYS A 93 5.48 -2.27 -7.72
CA CYS A 93 6.35 -2.89 -6.71
C CYS A 93 6.33 -4.42 -6.81
N LEU A 94 5.16 -5.03 -7.05
CA LEU A 94 5.04 -6.47 -7.23
C LEU A 94 5.73 -6.99 -8.50
N LEU A 95 5.71 -6.23 -9.59
CA LEU A 95 6.33 -6.65 -10.85
C LEU A 95 7.85 -6.38 -10.91
N TYR A 96 8.34 -5.37 -10.17
CA TYR A 96 9.75 -4.99 -10.22
C TYR A 96 10.26 -4.35 -8.93
N SER A 97 11.16 -5.05 -8.22
CA SER A 97 11.75 -4.59 -6.95
C SER A 97 12.51 -3.25 -7.04
N ARG A 98 12.97 -2.83 -8.22
CA ARG A 98 13.57 -1.49 -8.40
C ARG A 98 12.54 -0.37 -8.20
N CYS A 99 11.26 -0.63 -8.50
CA CYS A 99 10.18 0.29 -8.18
C CYS A 99 10.05 0.47 -6.67
N THR A 100 10.14 -0.61 -5.89
CA THR A 100 10.13 -0.59 -4.42
C THR A 100 11.29 0.25 -3.85
N ALA A 101 12.50 0.04 -4.38
CA ALA A 101 13.68 0.82 -3.98
C ALA A 101 13.57 2.31 -4.37
N LEU A 102 12.94 2.60 -5.51
CA LEU A 102 12.68 3.99 -5.92
C LEU A 102 11.62 4.63 -5.04
N ALA A 103 10.55 3.91 -4.69
CA ALA A 103 9.47 4.39 -3.82
C ALA A 103 9.98 4.74 -2.41
N HIS A 104 10.92 3.97 -1.88
CA HIS A 104 11.61 4.29 -0.62
C HIS A 104 12.24 5.71 -0.66
N LYS A 105 12.87 6.12 -1.78
CA LYS A 105 13.44 7.48 -1.92
C LYS A 105 12.39 8.60 -1.82
N TYR A 106 11.12 8.29 -2.05
CA TYR A 106 10.00 9.21 -1.92
C TYR A 106 9.27 9.06 -0.57
N LYS A 107 9.86 8.35 0.40
CA LYS A 107 9.28 8.10 1.73
C LYS A 107 7.90 7.45 1.63
N ALA A 108 7.76 6.49 0.71
CA ALA A 108 6.48 5.89 0.35
C ALA A 108 5.72 5.34 1.57
N VAL A 109 6.42 4.68 2.51
CA VAL A 109 5.79 4.16 3.72
C VAL A 109 5.16 5.27 4.56
N GLN A 110 5.88 6.36 4.81
CA GLN A 110 5.35 7.53 5.53
C GLN A 110 4.11 8.12 4.82
N VAL A 111 4.18 8.26 3.49
CA VAL A 111 3.06 8.77 2.69
C VAL A 111 1.83 7.89 2.81
N LEU A 112 1.99 6.57 2.70
CA LEU A 112 0.89 5.62 2.79
C LEU A 112 0.31 5.57 4.21
N LEU A 113 1.12 5.59 5.26
CA LEU A 113 0.62 5.66 6.63
C LEU A 113 -0.17 6.95 6.91
N ASN A 114 0.20 8.06 6.27
CA ASN A 114 -0.59 9.30 6.34
C ASN A 114 -1.92 9.18 5.59
N ILE A 115 -1.96 8.50 4.45
CA ILE A 115 -3.21 8.22 3.73
C ILE A 115 -4.11 7.31 4.58
N LEU A 116 -3.56 6.25 5.16
CA LEU A 116 -4.26 5.32 6.04
C LEU A 116 -4.93 6.05 7.22
N ALA A 117 -4.25 7.05 7.79
CA ALA A 117 -4.73 7.80 8.94
C ALA A 117 -5.74 8.93 8.59
N SER A 118 -5.75 9.44 7.34
CA SER A 118 -6.47 10.68 7.00
C SER A 118 -7.54 10.55 5.92
N ARG A 119 -7.59 9.43 5.19
CA ARG A 119 -8.51 9.23 4.06
C ARG A 119 -9.61 8.24 4.37
N GLY A 120 -10.58 8.17 3.46
CA GLY A 120 -11.76 7.34 3.61
C GLY A 120 -11.50 5.84 3.41
N PRO A 121 -12.52 5.01 3.66
CA PRO A 121 -12.43 3.55 3.61
C PRO A 121 -11.83 3.01 2.30
N THR A 122 -12.21 3.60 1.16
CA THR A 122 -11.72 3.14 -0.16
C THR A 122 -10.20 3.27 -0.25
N GLU A 123 -9.65 4.41 0.15
CA GLU A 123 -8.21 4.69 0.11
C GLU A 123 -7.48 3.88 1.17
N GLN A 124 -8.05 3.75 2.37
CA GLN A 124 -7.49 2.93 3.45
C GLN A 124 -7.30 1.48 3.02
N GLY A 125 -8.33 0.87 2.43
CA GLY A 125 -8.25 -0.53 2.01
C GLY A 125 -7.19 -0.78 0.94
N VAL A 126 -7.10 0.10 -0.06
CA VAL A 126 -6.08 0.02 -1.11
C VAL A 126 -4.68 0.35 -0.57
N CYS A 127 -4.60 1.27 0.40
CA CYS A 127 -3.34 1.63 1.05
C CYS A 127 -2.71 0.45 1.78
N LEU A 128 -3.51 -0.37 2.45
CA LEU A 128 -3.04 -1.59 3.12
C LEU A 128 -2.43 -2.59 2.11
N ASP A 129 -3.07 -2.81 0.96
CA ASP A 129 -2.52 -3.65 -0.12
C ASP A 129 -1.17 -3.11 -0.62
N ALA A 130 -1.10 -1.80 -0.88
CA ALA A 130 0.13 -1.15 -1.37
C ALA A 130 1.27 -1.20 -0.34
N LEU A 131 0.98 -1.06 0.96
CA LEU A 131 1.99 -1.19 2.03
C LEU A 131 2.66 -2.57 2.04
N ILE A 132 1.90 -3.66 1.85
CA ILE A 132 2.48 -5.01 1.74
C ILE A 132 3.47 -5.07 0.57
N SER A 133 3.07 -4.59 -0.61
CA SER A 133 3.95 -4.61 -1.79
C SER A 133 5.23 -3.77 -1.64
N LEU A 134 5.18 -2.69 -0.86
CA LEU A 134 6.36 -1.86 -0.56
C LEU A 134 7.34 -2.57 0.38
N MET A 135 6.82 -3.35 1.34
CA MET A 135 7.65 -4.00 2.35
C MET A 135 8.13 -5.39 1.92
N LEU A 136 7.46 -6.01 0.94
CA LEU A 136 7.85 -7.31 0.42
C LEU A 136 9.29 -7.26 -0.12
N ASP A 137 10.14 -8.10 0.43
CA ASP A 137 11.59 -8.17 0.12
C ASP A 137 12.35 -6.83 0.20
N SER A 138 11.88 -5.89 1.03
CA SER A 138 12.48 -4.54 1.16
C SER A 138 12.76 -4.19 2.62
N PRO A 139 13.96 -4.53 3.14
CA PRO A 139 14.36 -4.21 4.51
C PRO A 139 14.29 -2.71 4.84
N SER A 140 14.60 -1.84 3.89
CA SER A 140 14.53 -0.39 4.10
C SER A 140 13.10 0.09 4.35
N ASN A 141 12.13 -0.39 3.56
CA ASN A 141 10.72 -0.04 3.79
C ASN A 141 10.15 -0.72 5.05
N GLN A 142 10.66 -1.88 5.45
CA GLN A 142 10.30 -2.53 6.73
C GLN A 142 10.77 -1.69 7.92
N ILE A 143 12.02 -1.20 7.89
CA ILE A 143 12.55 -0.29 8.91
C ILE A 143 11.71 0.99 8.99
N ASP A 144 11.42 1.63 7.85
CA ASP A 144 10.54 2.80 7.81
C ASP A 144 9.15 2.50 8.44
N PHE A 145 8.58 1.32 8.18
CA PHE A 145 7.28 0.95 8.74
C PHE A 145 7.31 0.82 10.25
N GLU A 146 8.38 0.26 10.81
CA GLU A 146 8.59 0.20 12.26
C GLU A 146 8.84 1.61 12.84
N GLU A 147 9.68 2.43 12.21
CA GLU A 147 10.01 3.79 12.67
C GLU A 147 8.79 4.74 12.67
N TYR A 148 7.87 4.56 11.72
CA TYR A 148 6.64 5.35 11.63
C TYR A 148 5.44 4.73 12.36
N SER A 149 5.67 3.78 13.27
CA SER A 149 4.59 3.17 14.08
C SER A 149 3.50 2.52 13.22
N GLY A 150 3.90 1.90 12.11
CA GLY A 150 2.96 1.37 11.12
C GLY A 150 2.03 0.30 11.69
N LEU A 151 2.56 -0.60 12.53
CA LEU A 151 1.75 -1.64 13.16
C LEU A 151 0.71 -1.04 14.14
N GLU A 152 1.10 -0.02 14.90
CA GLU A 152 0.24 0.64 15.87
C GLU A 152 -0.94 1.30 15.17
N LYS A 153 -0.70 2.02 14.06
CA LYS A 153 -1.75 2.63 13.23
C LYS A 153 -2.75 1.61 12.67
N VAL A 154 -2.28 0.44 12.25
CA VAL A 154 -3.16 -0.63 11.76
C VAL A 154 -3.94 -1.26 12.92
N ALA A 155 -3.31 -1.45 14.07
CA ALA A 155 -3.98 -1.97 15.27
C ALA A 155 -5.05 -1.01 15.79
N GLU A 156 -4.83 0.31 15.72
CA GLU A 156 -5.83 1.33 16.06
C GLU A 156 -7.07 1.20 15.17
N LEU A 157 -6.90 1.14 13.84
CA LEU A 157 -8.02 0.96 12.90
C LEU A 157 -8.77 -0.36 13.12
N LEU A 158 -8.06 -1.44 13.40
CA LEU A 158 -8.66 -2.76 13.63
C LEU A 158 -9.53 -2.80 14.89
N LYS A 159 -9.08 -2.13 15.97
CA LYS A 159 -9.74 -2.11 17.28
C LYS A 159 -10.87 -1.09 17.37
N ASP A 160 -10.86 -0.05 16.54
CA ASP A 160 -11.90 0.97 16.56
C ASP A 160 -13.22 0.43 16.00
N VAL A 161 -14.19 0.21 16.87
CA VAL A 161 -15.53 -0.28 16.52
C VAL A 161 -16.35 0.72 15.68
N GLN A 162 -15.93 1.98 15.58
CA GLN A 162 -16.55 2.98 14.72
C GLN A 162 -16.04 2.90 13.27
N VAL A 163 -14.89 2.25 13.04
CA VAL A 163 -14.38 1.99 11.69
C VAL A 163 -15.25 0.94 11.03
N GLU A 164 -15.58 1.15 9.76
CA GLU A 164 -16.42 0.24 8.98
C GLU A 164 -15.86 -1.20 9.00
N GLU A 165 -16.74 -2.19 9.19
CA GLU A 165 -16.36 -3.62 9.33
C GLU A 165 -15.44 -4.07 8.18
N HIS A 166 -15.72 -3.64 6.95
CA HIS A 166 -14.91 -4.03 5.79
C HIS A 166 -13.46 -3.53 5.86
N ILE A 167 -13.19 -2.40 6.53
CA ILE A 167 -11.83 -1.88 6.77
C ILE A 167 -11.16 -2.63 7.92
N ARG A 168 -11.90 -2.94 8.99
CA ARG A 168 -11.40 -3.79 10.08
C ARG A 168 -10.99 -5.17 9.55
N LEU A 169 -11.82 -5.78 8.70
CA LEU A 169 -11.50 -7.02 7.99
C LEU A 169 -10.25 -6.85 7.12
N LYS A 170 -10.11 -5.73 6.41
CA LYS A 170 -8.93 -5.46 5.59
C LYS A 170 -7.64 -5.30 6.41
N CYS A 171 -7.73 -4.74 7.61
CA CYS A 171 -6.63 -4.72 8.57
C CYS A 171 -6.26 -6.15 9.00
N GLY A 172 -7.24 -7.02 9.24
CA GLY A 172 -7.00 -8.44 9.51
C GLY A 172 -6.25 -9.14 8.37
N GLU A 173 -6.69 -8.94 7.11
CA GLU A 173 -5.99 -9.46 5.93
C GLU A 173 -4.54 -8.94 5.86
N PHE A 174 -4.35 -7.65 6.09
CA PHE A 174 -3.04 -7.01 6.10
C PHE A 174 -2.11 -7.65 7.13
N LEU A 175 -2.56 -7.85 8.38
CA LEU A 175 -1.70 -8.43 9.43
C LEU A 175 -1.33 -9.88 9.13
N LEU A 176 -2.25 -10.66 8.57
CA LEU A 176 -1.98 -12.03 8.12
C LEU A 176 -0.91 -12.06 7.02
N LEU A 177 -1.02 -11.17 6.02
CA LEU A 177 -0.04 -11.06 4.94
C LEU A 177 1.31 -10.51 5.44
N LEU A 178 1.28 -9.51 6.32
CA LEU A 178 2.45 -8.90 6.93
C LEU A 178 3.30 -9.95 7.63
N ILE A 179 2.68 -10.76 8.48
CA ILE A 179 3.40 -11.80 9.23
C ILE A 179 3.77 -12.99 8.33
N GLY A 180 2.90 -13.37 7.40
CA GLY A 180 3.10 -14.56 6.56
C GLY A 180 4.11 -14.38 5.42
N HIS A 181 4.32 -13.14 4.97
CA HIS A 181 5.11 -12.86 3.76
C HIS A 181 6.20 -11.81 3.96
N VAL A 182 6.03 -10.86 4.88
CA VAL A 182 7.02 -9.79 5.12
C VAL A 182 7.92 -10.13 6.31
N TYR A 183 7.32 -10.51 7.45
CA TYR A 183 8.03 -10.81 8.70
C TYR A 183 7.97 -12.31 9.05
N VAL A 184 8.33 -13.16 8.08
CA VAL A 184 8.22 -14.63 8.16
C VAL A 184 9.05 -15.23 9.29
N LYS A 185 10.16 -14.56 9.67
CA LYS A 185 11.05 -15.04 10.74
C LYS A 185 10.36 -14.93 12.10
N GLU A 186 10.47 -15.99 12.88
CA GLU A 186 10.00 -16.03 14.27
C GLU A 186 10.82 -15.07 15.16
N ASN A 187 10.19 -14.58 16.23
CA ASN A 187 10.83 -13.80 17.30
C ASN A 187 11.49 -12.50 16.85
N THR A 188 10.99 -11.88 15.79
CA THR A 188 11.32 -10.47 15.46
C THR A 188 10.53 -9.50 16.35
N PRO A 189 11.01 -8.26 16.55
CA PRO A 189 10.37 -7.27 17.42
C PRO A 189 8.88 -7.04 17.11
N ILE A 190 8.49 -7.11 15.83
CA ILE A 190 7.11 -6.92 15.40
C ILE A 190 6.13 -7.96 15.97
N HIS A 191 6.57 -9.19 16.24
CA HIS A 191 5.71 -10.22 16.86
C HIS A 191 5.40 -9.89 18.32
N GLU A 192 6.38 -9.33 19.04
CA GLU A 192 6.17 -8.88 20.41
C GLU A 192 5.27 -7.65 20.44
N GLN A 193 5.49 -6.68 19.55
CA GLN A 193 4.60 -5.54 19.39
C GLN A 193 3.16 -5.98 19.09
N MET A 194 2.96 -6.98 18.21
CA MET A 194 1.64 -7.54 17.90
C MET A 194 0.93 -8.05 19.16
N ARG A 195 1.63 -8.83 20.00
CA ARG A 195 1.09 -9.32 21.28
C ARG A 195 0.70 -8.17 22.21
N ASN A 196 1.55 -7.15 22.31
CA ASN A 196 1.29 -6.00 23.17
C ASN A 196 0.09 -5.17 22.70
N LEU A 197 -0.11 -5.05 21.39
CA LEU A 197 -1.15 -4.20 20.79
C LEU A 197 -2.52 -4.88 20.66
N LEU A 198 -2.54 -6.19 20.39
CA LEU A 198 -3.75 -6.96 20.08
C LEU A 198 -4.06 -8.06 21.10
N GLY A 199 -3.15 -8.34 22.04
CA GLY A 199 -3.27 -9.42 23.01
C GLY A 199 -2.77 -10.78 22.49
N GLU A 200 -2.45 -11.66 23.43
CA GLU A 200 -1.84 -12.98 23.16
C GLU A 200 -2.69 -13.85 22.22
N GLN A 201 -4.01 -13.86 22.44
CA GLN A 201 -4.94 -14.70 21.68
C GLN A 201 -4.99 -14.28 20.20
N CYS A 202 -5.15 -12.98 19.93
CA CYS A 202 -5.21 -12.45 18.56
C CYS A 202 -3.86 -12.64 17.84
N ALA A 203 -2.75 -12.31 18.51
CA ALA A 203 -1.41 -12.49 17.95
C ALA A 203 -1.09 -13.96 17.62
N SER A 204 -1.46 -14.89 18.51
CA SER A 204 -1.30 -16.33 18.27
C SER A 204 -2.13 -16.82 17.09
N LEU A 205 -3.36 -16.30 16.93
CA LEU A 205 -4.21 -16.61 15.78
C LEU A 205 -3.59 -16.13 14.47
N ILE A 206 -3.13 -14.88 14.42
CA ILE A 206 -2.45 -14.32 13.24
C ILE A 206 -1.23 -15.17 12.90
N TRP A 207 -0.42 -15.54 13.89
CA TRP A 207 0.77 -16.36 13.68
C TRP A 207 0.44 -17.75 13.12
N ALA A 208 -0.54 -18.44 13.69
CA ALA A 208 -0.96 -19.75 13.21
C ALA A 208 -1.55 -19.69 11.80
N ALA A 209 -2.33 -18.64 11.52
CA ALA A 209 -3.02 -18.47 10.24
C ALA A 209 -2.12 -17.89 9.13
N SER A 210 -1.06 -17.17 9.45
CA SER A 210 -0.17 -16.59 8.44
C SER A 210 0.63 -17.64 7.65
N ARG A 211 0.68 -18.89 8.15
CA ARG A 211 1.35 -20.03 7.51
C ARG A 211 0.48 -20.79 6.50
N PHE A 212 -0.73 -20.33 6.19
CA PHE A 212 -1.62 -21.01 5.25
C PHE A 212 -1.18 -20.90 3.78
N GLY A 213 -1.55 -21.92 2.98
CA GLY A 213 -1.94 -21.69 1.58
C GLY A 213 -0.96 -22.10 0.48
N SER A 214 0.21 -22.68 0.77
CA SER A 214 1.15 -23.07 -0.30
C SER A 214 0.56 -24.08 -1.31
N THR A 215 -0.39 -24.92 -0.89
CA THR A 215 -1.05 -25.95 -1.71
C THR A 215 -2.40 -25.54 -2.32
N LEU A 216 -2.94 -24.38 -1.95
CA LEU A 216 -4.25 -23.90 -2.42
C LEU A 216 -4.13 -23.14 -3.74
N ASP A 217 -5.18 -23.16 -4.55
CA ASP A 217 -5.30 -22.27 -5.72
C ASP A 217 -5.57 -20.81 -5.32
N ALA A 218 -5.58 -19.89 -6.29
CA ALA A 218 -5.70 -18.45 -6.00
C ALA A 218 -7.04 -18.07 -5.34
N ASP A 219 -8.15 -18.64 -5.80
CA ASP A 219 -9.48 -18.33 -5.28
C ASP A 219 -9.65 -18.92 -3.86
N GLN A 220 -9.15 -20.13 -3.64
CA GLN A 220 -9.10 -20.76 -2.32
C GLN A 220 -8.23 -19.97 -1.35
N ARG A 221 -7.07 -19.44 -1.79
CA ARG A 221 -6.23 -18.57 -0.95
C ARG A 221 -6.95 -17.29 -0.56
N GLN A 222 -7.64 -16.65 -1.51
CA GLN A 222 -8.39 -15.43 -1.23
C GLN A 222 -9.53 -15.70 -0.23
N MET A 223 -10.30 -16.77 -0.43
CA MET A 223 -11.37 -17.16 0.49
C MET A 223 -10.83 -17.50 1.88
N ALA A 224 -9.73 -18.26 1.96
CA ALA A 224 -9.09 -18.60 3.22
C ALA A 224 -8.60 -17.36 3.96
N LEU A 225 -7.98 -16.41 3.25
CA LEU A 225 -7.53 -15.13 3.82
C LEU A 225 -8.70 -14.36 4.44
N GLN A 226 -9.83 -14.25 3.72
CA GLN A 226 -11.03 -13.57 4.21
C GLN A 226 -11.62 -14.24 5.47
N ILE A 227 -11.65 -15.58 5.49
CA ILE A 227 -12.13 -16.34 6.67
C ILE A 227 -11.22 -16.07 7.87
N GLN A 228 -9.90 -16.10 7.69
CA GLN A 228 -8.97 -15.85 8.80
C GLN A 228 -9.02 -14.38 9.25
N ALA A 229 -9.14 -13.43 8.33
CA ALA A 229 -9.29 -12.01 8.66
C ALA A 229 -10.55 -11.75 9.51
N ARG A 230 -11.66 -12.43 9.21
CA ARG A 230 -12.87 -12.37 10.04
C ARG A 230 -12.61 -12.87 11.46
N ARG A 231 -11.91 -14.00 11.60
CA ARG A 231 -11.53 -14.53 12.93
C ARG A 231 -10.61 -13.61 13.72
N VAL A 232 -9.71 -12.90 13.03
CA VAL A 232 -8.86 -11.87 13.66
C VAL A 232 -9.73 -10.76 14.26
N VAL A 233 -10.70 -10.24 13.50
CA VAL A 233 -11.62 -9.19 13.98
C VAL A 233 -12.46 -9.70 15.16
N GLU A 234 -13.08 -10.87 15.02
CA GLU A 234 -13.91 -11.49 16.06
C GLU A 234 -13.14 -11.74 17.36
N SER A 235 -11.84 -12.03 17.28
CA SER A 235 -11.00 -12.25 18.47
C SER A 235 -10.76 -11.00 19.33
N LEU A 236 -11.09 -9.81 18.80
CA LEU A 236 -10.92 -8.52 19.48
C LEU A 236 -12.25 -7.96 20.01
N GLU A 237 -13.38 -8.59 19.71
CA GLU A 237 -14.68 -8.12 20.17
C GLU A 237 -14.96 -8.62 21.59
N PRO A 238 -15.43 -7.75 22.51
CA PRO A 238 -15.83 -8.19 23.84
C PRO A 238 -17.07 -9.10 23.73
N TYR A 239 -16.95 -10.32 24.27
CA TYR A 239 -18.03 -11.30 24.37
C TYR A 239 -19.22 -10.81 25.21
#